data_AF-A0A6G0XDI1-F1
#
_entry.id   AF-A0A6G0XDI1-F1
#
_cell.length_a   1.000
_cell.length_b   1.000
_cell.length_c   1.000
_cell.angle_alpha   90.00
_cell.angle_beta   90.00
_cell.angle_gamma   90.00
#
_symmetry.space_group_name_H-M   'P 1'
#
loop_
_entity.id
_entity.type
_entity.pdbx_description
1 polymer ?
#
loop_
_entity_poly.entity_id
_entity_poly.type
_entity_poly.pdbx_seq_one_letter_code
_entity_poly.pdbx_strand_id
1 'polypeptide(L)'
;MSPQGLKERLKRTCMEHMKKNRRKILDKLRHQSTDVPSEVMDVSESICLEDLMLRGDLSHDDYIEILTDLEGALRDEVRLEELQLAEELLAAEEAWIADFEELDLHSSDFVLCPLCKRHGVSVVVDGRYHTLECSCGLSLPLPDMHDMNQDPLTRFQEAMSNVFEAHRCVCDADPSFRTSIETQDEMVAKTCLHLDCVCCGSWIQVI
;
A
#
# COMPACT_ATOMS: atom_id res chain seq x y z
N MET A 1 -8.16 3.93 -58.27
CA MET A 1 -7.21 4.06 -57.15
C MET A 1 -6.45 2.75 -57.01
N SER A 2 -5.17 2.76 -56.64
CA SER A 2 -4.42 1.51 -56.45
C SER A 2 -5.03 0.71 -55.28
N PRO A 3 -5.23 -0.62 -55.42
CA PRO A 3 -5.74 -1.50 -54.36
C PRO A 3 -4.99 -1.34 -53.02
N GLN A 4 -3.66 -1.16 -53.05
CA GLN A 4 -2.83 -0.94 -51.86
C GLN A 4 -3.16 0.35 -51.10
N GLY A 5 -3.66 1.39 -51.77
CA GLY A 5 -4.03 2.64 -51.11
C GLY A 5 -5.33 2.54 -50.30
N LEU A 6 -6.23 1.62 -50.68
CA LEU A 6 -7.49 1.41 -49.97
C LEU A 6 -7.26 0.65 -48.66
N LYS A 7 -6.49 -0.44 -48.71
CA LYS A 7 -6.09 -1.23 -47.53
C LYS A 7 -5.49 -0.35 -46.44
N GLU A 8 -4.46 0.43 -46.77
CA GLU A 8 -3.77 1.29 -45.78
C GLU A 8 -4.71 2.34 -45.17
N ARG A 9 -5.67 2.85 -45.96
CA ARG A 9 -6.68 3.78 -45.47
C ARG A 9 -7.65 3.10 -44.50
N LEU A 10 -8.09 1.88 -44.80
CA LEU A 10 -8.97 1.09 -43.95
C LEU A 10 -8.27 0.70 -42.65
N LYS A 11 -7.05 0.17 -42.72
CA LYS A 11 -6.20 -0.12 -41.56
C LYS A 11 -6.07 1.09 -40.64
N ARG A 12 -5.72 2.25 -41.19
CA ARG A 12 -5.63 3.50 -40.42
C ARG A 12 -6.95 3.87 -39.76
N THR A 13 -8.06 3.73 -40.48
CA THR A 13 -9.40 4.07 -39.95
C THR A 13 -9.76 3.14 -38.78
N CYS A 14 -9.45 1.85 -38.88
CA CYS A 14 -9.68 0.89 -37.80
C CYS A 14 -8.83 1.19 -36.57
N MET A 15 -7.55 1.48 -36.77
CA MET A 15 -6.64 1.86 -35.69
C MET A 15 -7.09 3.14 -34.98
N GLU A 16 -7.54 4.16 -35.71
CA GLU A 16 -8.05 5.39 -35.11
C GLU A 16 -9.38 5.17 -34.39
N HIS A 17 -10.25 4.30 -34.91
CA HIS A 17 -11.47 3.90 -34.20
C HIS A 17 -11.13 3.19 -32.88
N MET A 18 -10.19 2.25 -32.90
CA MET A 18 -9.72 1.55 -31.71
C MET A 18 -9.12 2.51 -30.69
N LYS A 19 -8.23 3.42 -31.11
CA LYS A 19 -7.66 4.44 -30.22
C LYS A 19 -8.72 5.35 -29.60
N LYS A 20 -9.68 5.82 -30.40
CA LYS A 20 -10.78 6.69 -29.93
C LYS A 20 -11.65 5.98 -28.89
N ASN A 21 -11.85 4.68 -29.05
CA ASN A 21 -12.67 3.86 -28.16
C ASN A 21 -11.84 3.05 -27.14
N ARG A 22 -10.53 3.29 -27.04
CA ARG A 22 -9.56 2.51 -26.27
C ARG A 22 -10.07 2.17 -24.88
N ARG A 23 -10.47 3.19 -24.12
CA ARG A 23 -10.95 3.02 -22.75
C ARG A 23 -12.15 2.08 -22.66
N LYS A 24 -13.12 2.25 -23.56
CA LYS A 24 -14.31 1.40 -23.60
C LYS A 24 -13.96 -0.04 -23.96
N ILE A 25 -13.06 -0.25 -24.92
CA ILE A 25 -12.60 -1.59 -25.34
C ILE A 25 -11.88 -2.29 -24.18
N LEU A 26 -10.89 -1.62 -23.57
CA LEU A 26 -10.18 -2.16 -22.40
C LEU A 26 -11.10 -2.42 -21.21
N ASP A 27 -12.09 -1.55 -20.97
CA ASP A 27 -13.07 -1.76 -19.90
C ASP A 27 -13.91 -3.02 -20.14
N LYS A 28 -14.34 -3.28 -21.38
CA LYS A 28 -15.07 -4.51 -21.71
C LYS A 28 -14.19 -5.76 -21.54
N LEU A 29 -12.96 -5.74 -22.05
CA LEU A 29 -12.01 -6.85 -21.92
C LEU A 29 -11.78 -7.22 -20.45
N ARG A 30 -11.75 -6.22 -19.55
CA ARG A 30 -11.60 -6.42 -18.12
C ARG A 30 -12.84 -6.97 -17.42
N HIS A 31 -14.02 -6.48 -17.77
CA HIS A 31 -15.23 -6.66 -16.93
C HIS A 31 -16.35 -7.48 -17.56
N GLN A 32 -16.37 -7.62 -18.89
CA GLN A 32 -17.49 -8.23 -19.63
C GLN A 32 -17.13 -9.58 -20.24
N SER A 33 -15.96 -10.15 -19.89
CA SER A 33 -15.48 -11.44 -20.39
C SER A 33 -15.45 -11.54 -21.92
N THR A 34 -15.32 -10.42 -22.62
CA THR A 34 -15.04 -10.41 -24.06
C THR A 34 -13.56 -10.68 -24.29
N ASP A 35 -13.24 -11.36 -25.39
CA ASP A 35 -11.87 -11.61 -25.80
C ASP A 35 -11.42 -10.61 -26.87
N VAL A 36 -10.11 -10.54 -27.10
CA VAL A 36 -9.51 -9.64 -28.10
C VAL A 36 -10.13 -9.88 -29.50
N PRO A 37 -10.30 -11.12 -29.99
CA PRO A 37 -10.98 -11.38 -31.25
C PRO A 37 -12.39 -10.78 -31.33
N SER A 38 -13.20 -10.89 -30.28
CA SER A 38 -14.56 -10.30 -30.26
C SER A 38 -14.53 -8.79 -30.39
N GLU A 39 -13.62 -8.09 -29.71
CA GLU A 39 -13.52 -6.63 -29.82
C GLU A 39 -12.97 -6.18 -31.18
N VAL A 40 -12.06 -6.96 -31.78
CA VAL A 40 -11.59 -6.73 -33.15
C VAL A 40 -12.74 -6.88 -34.15
N MET A 41 -13.61 -7.87 -33.95
CA MET A 41 -14.82 -8.03 -34.76
C MET A 41 -15.76 -6.83 -34.62
N ASP A 42 -16.05 -6.35 -33.41
CA ASP A 42 -16.85 -5.14 -33.17
C ASP A 42 -16.28 -3.91 -33.93
N VAL A 43 -14.95 -3.74 -33.92
CA VAL A 43 -14.29 -2.66 -34.67
C VAL A 43 -14.45 -2.86 -36.18
N SER A 44 -14.29 -4.09 -36.67
CA SER A 44 -14.44 -4.42 -38.10
C SER A 44 -15.86 -4.15 -38.60
N GLU A 45 -16.87 -4.49 -37.80
CA GLU A 45 -18.29 -4.28 -38.08
C GLU A 45 -18.62 -2.79 -38.17
N SER A 46 -18.06 -1.98 -37.24
CA SER A 46 -18.29 -0.53 -37.22
C SER A 46 -17.78 0.20 -38.47
N ILE A 47 -16.85 -0.40 -39.20
CA ILE A 47 -16.23 0.15 -40.42
C ILE A 47 -16.75 -0.57 -41.68
N CYS A 48 -17.62 -1.57 -41.50
CA CYS A 48 -18.20 -2.38 -42.57
C CYS A 48 -17.13 -3.07 -43.44
N LEU A 49 -16.06 -3.59 -42.82
CA LEU A 49 -14.99 -4.28 -43.56
C LEU A 49 -15.50 -5.51 -44.32
N GLU A 50 -16.44 -6.26 -43.72
CA GLU A 50 -17.03 -7.44 -44.35
C GLU A 50 -17.85 -7.08 -45.60
N ASP A 51 -18.60 -5.97 -45.59
CA ASP A 51 -19.34 -5.48 -46.76
C ASP A 51 -18.41 -5.11 -47.92
N LEU A 52 -17.25 -4.52 -47.61
CA LEU A 52 -16.23 -4.18 -48.61
C LEU A 52 -15.59 -5.44 -49.21
N MET A 53 -15.38 -6.47 -48.40
CA MET A 53 -14.93 -7.78 -48.87
C MET A 53 -15.98 -8.45 -49.76
N LEU A 54 -17.25 -8.46 -49.35
CA LEU A 54 -18.36 -9.07 -50.12
C LEU A 54 -18.61 -8.38 -51.46
N ARG A 55 -18.37 -7.07 -51.55
CA ARG A 55 -18.44 -6.30 -52.82
C ARG A 55 -17.24 -6.50 -53.73
N GLY A 56 -16.18 -7.16 -53.24
CA GLY A 56 -14.92 -7.35 -53.97
C GLY A 56 -14.03 -6.10 -54.00
N ASP A 57 -14.36 -5.08 -53.21
CA ASP A 57 -13.56 -3.86 -53.08
C ASP A 57 -12.34 -4.09 -52.18
N LEU A 58 -12.40 -5.10 -51.30
CA LEU A 58 -11.32 -5.55 -50.43
C LEU A 58 -11.05 -7.04 -50.68
N SER A 59 -9.78 -7.43 -50.84
CA SER A 59 -9.44 -8.84 -50.96
C SER A 59 -9.58 -9.56 -49.61
N HIS A 60 -9.80 -10.87 -49.64
CA HIS A 60 -9.85 -11.67 -48.42
C HIS A 60 -8.52 -11.61 -47.65
N ASP A 61 -7.40 -11.65 -48.35
CA ASP A 61 -6.07 -11.56 -47.73
C ASP A 61 -5.88 -10.21 -47.02
N ASP A 62 -6.28 -9.10 -47.66
CA ASP A 62 -6.20 -7.76 -47.06
C ASP A 62 -7.13 -7.64 -45.84
N TYR A 63 -8.31 -8.26 -45.88
CA TYR A 63 -9.24 -8.31 -44.75
C TYR A 63 -8.62 -9.01 -43.54
N ILE A 64 -8.07 -10.22 -43.75
CA ILE A 64 -7.43 -11.00 -42.68
C ILE A 64 -6.21 -10.26 -42.12
N GLU A 65 -5.42 -9.61 -42.97
CA GLU A 65 -4.27 -8.83 -42.52
C GLU A 65 -4.70 -7.65 -41.63
N ILE A 66 -5.74 -6.91 -42.01
CA ILE A 66 -6.29 -5.81 -41.20
C ILE A 66 -6.77 -6.32 -39.83
N LEU A 67 -7.47 -7.46 -39.79
CA LEU A 67 -7.90 -8.05 -38.51
C LEU A 67 -6.70 -8.47 -37.64
N THR A 68 -5.69 -9.08 -38.25
CA THR A 68 -4.48 -9.52 -37.54
C THR A 68 -3.70 -8.33 -36.98
N ASP A 69 -3.61 -7.24 -37.74
CA ASP A 69 -3.00 -5.98 -37.29
C ASP A 69 -3.76 -5.37 -36.11
N LEU A 70 -5.09 -5.39 -36.15
CA LEU A 70 -5.93 -4.89 -35.06
C LEU A 70 -5.79 -5.74 -33.80
N GLU A 71 -5.80 -7.06 -33.96
CA GLU A 71 -5.62 -8.00 -32.86
C GLU A 71 -4.25 -7.81 -32.19
N GLY A 72 -3.19 -7.73 -33.00
CA GLY A 72 -1.83 -7.47 -32.51
C GLY A 72 -1.75 -6.17 -31.72
N ALA A 73 -2.29 -5.09 -32.28
CA ALA A 73 -2.28 -3.79 -31.63
C ALA A 73 -3.09 -3.77 -30.32
N LEU A 74 -4.25 -4.44 -30.28
CA LEU A 74 -5.05 -4.53 -29.06
C LEU A 74 -4.40 -5.40 -27.99
N ARG A 75 -3.73 -6.50 -28.36
CA ARG A 75 -2.92 -7.32 -27.43
C ARG A 75 -1.76 -6.52 -26.84
N ASP A 76 -1.08 -5.73 -27.66
CA ASP A 76 0.00 -4.86 -27.19
C ASP A 76 -0.53 -3.81 -26.20
N GLU A 77 -1.71 -3.25 -26.46
CA GLU A 77 -2.33 -2.28 -25.55
C GLU A 77 -2.67 -2.88 -24.19
N VAL A 78 -3.23 -4.11 -24.17
CA VAL A 78 -3.51 -4.85 -22.94
C VAL A 78 -2.21 -5.15 -22.18
N ARG A 79 -1.17 -5.64 -22.87
CA ARG A 79 0.12 -5.96 -22.27
C ARG A 79 0.80 -4.73 -21.66
N LEU A 80 0.70 -3.57 -22.31
CA LEU A 80 1.26 -2.32 -21.80
C LEU A 80 0.53 -1.85 -20.55
N GLU A 81 -0.79 -1.99 -20.50
CA GLU A 81 -1.58 -1.66 -19.31
C GLU A 81 -1.23 -2.59 -18.13
N GLU A 82 -1.07 -3.89 -18.37
CA GLU A 82 -0.63 -4.85 -17.36
C GLU A 82 0.77 -4.52 -16.82
N LEU A 83 1.70 -4.14 -17.69
CA LEU A 83 3.04 -3.74 -17.29
C LEU A 83 3.01 -2.49 -16.41
N GLN A 84 2.22 -1.48 -16.80
CA GLN A 84 2.08 -0.25 -16.03
C GLN A 84 1.49 -0.53 -14.63
N LEU A 85 0.49 -1.41 -14.54
CA LEU A 85 -0.08 -1.81 -13.25
C LEU A 85 0.97 -2.52 -12.37
N ALA A 86 1.81 -3.38 -12.96
CA ALA A 86 2.88 -4.05 -12.23
C ALA A 86 3.94 -3.06 -11.71
N GLU A 87 4.31 -2.06 -12.51
CA GLU A 87 5.23 -0.99 -12.09
C GLU A 87 4.65 -0.16 -10.93
N GLU A 88 3.36 0.19 -10.98
CA GLU A 88 2.69 0.92 -9.90
C GLU A 88 2.66 0.12 -8.59
N LEU A 89 2.42 -1.19 -8.67
CA LEU A 89 2.46 -2.09 -7.51
C LEU A 89 3.86 -2.22 -6.92
N LEU A 90 4.89 -2.36 -7.77
CA LEU A 90 6.29 -2.43 -7.33
C LEU A 90 6.71 -1.13 -6.64
N ALA A 91 6.36 0.03 -7.20
CA ALA A 91 6.67 1.31 -6.59
C ALA A 91 5.99 1.49 -5.22
N ALA A 92 4.76 0.99 -5.07
CA ALA A 92 4.07 1.00 -3.78
C ALA A 92 4.73 0.08 -2.75
N GLU A 93 5.22 -1.10 -3.19
CA GLU A 93 5.96 -2.03 -2.33
C GLU A 93 7.32 -1.45 -1.92
N GLU A 94 8.07 -0.85 -2.85
CA GLU A 94 9.33 -0.18 -2.54
C GLU A 94 9.17 0.97 -1.54
N ALA A 95 8.10 1.77 -1.67
CA ALA A 95 7.78 2.82 -0.71
C ALA A 95 7.45 2.24 0.68
N TRP A 96 6.69 1.14 0.72
CA TRP A 96 6.40 0.44 1.96
C TRP A 96 7.69 -0.09 2.60
N ILE A 97 8.57 -0.73 1.85
CA ILE A 97 9.87 -1.24 2.35
C ILE A 97 10.73 -0.09 2.90
N ALA A 98 10.80 1.05 2.19
CA ALA A 98 11.56 2.20 2.64
C ALA A 98 11.06 2.74 4.00
N ASP A 99 9.74 2.75 4.22
CA ASP A 99 9.15 3.12 5.52
C ASP A 99 9.60 2.16 6.65
N PHE A 100 9.83 0.87 6.35
CA PHE A 100 10.37 -0.08 7.32
C PHE A 100 11.87 0.11 7.56
N GLU A 101 12.64 0.44 6.54
CA GLU A 101 14.08 0.72 6.68
C GLU A 101 14.35 2.03 7.47
N GLU A 102 13.40 2.98 7.47
CA GLU A 102 13.45 4.16 8.34
C GLU A 102 13.28 3.82 9.84
N LEU A 103 12.76 2.63 10.16
CA LEU A 103 12.71 2.14 11.54
C LEU A 103 14.12 1.67 11.95
N ASP A 104 14.69 2.35 12.96
CA ASP A 104 16.04 2.12 13.51
C ASP A 104 16.16 0.78 14.29
N LEU A 105 15.89 -0.36 13.64
CA LEU A 105 15.83 -1.70 14.24
C LEU A 105 17.23 -2.32 14.46
N HIS A 106 18.23 -1.54 14.86
CA HIS A 106 19.64 -1.98 14.89
C HIS A 106 20.04 -2.95 16.01
N SER A 107 19.10 -3.53 16.78
CA SER A 107 19.45 -4.54 17.79
C SER A 107 18.29 -5.50 18.12
N SER A 108 18.63 -6.71 18.57
CA SER A 108 17.68 -7.75 19.00
C SER A 108 16.81 -7.36 20.20
N ASP A 109 17.18 -6.29 20.91
CA ASP A 109 16.50 -5.77 22.11
C ASP A 109 15.96 -4.35 21.87
N PHE A 110 15.38 -4.11 20.70
CA PHE A 110 14.85 -2.80 20.32
C PHE A 110 13.36 -2.66 20.68
N VAL A 111 13.04 -1.68 21.53
CA VAL A 111 11.65 -1.32 21.86
C VAL A 111 11.33 0.03 21.22
N LEU A 112 10.29 0.06 20.38
CA LEU A 112 9.80 1.30 19.78
C LEU A 112 9.18 2.22 20.83
N CYS A 113 9.44 3.51 20.69
CA CYS A 113 8.80 4.52 21.51
C CYS A 113 7.27 4.50 21.28
N PRO A 114 6.45 4.33 22.33
CA PRO A 114 5.01 4.20 22.19
C PRO A 114 4.30 5.49 21.76
N LEU A 115 4.97 6.64 21.89
CA LEU A 115 4.42 7.94 21.49
C LEU A 115 4.71 8.26 20.03
N CYS A 116 5.98 8.21 19.60
CA CYS A 116 6.34 8.61 18.23
C CYS A 116 6.30 7.46 17.23
N LYS A 117 6.35 6.20 17.69
CA LYS A 117 6.34 4.98 16.87
C LYS A 117 7.43 4.94 15.76
N ARG A 118 8.47 5.77 15.90
CA ARG A 118 9.55 5.94 14.90
C ARG A 118 10.92 5.54 15.45
N HIS A 119 11.26 6.01 16.64
CA HIS A 119 12.57 5.79 17.24
C HIS A 119 12.50 4.76 18.36
N GLY A 120 13.61 4.08 18.62
CA GLY A 120 13.78 3.26 19.80
C GLY A 120 13.81 4.07 21.08
N VAL A 121 13.41 3.45 22.18
CA VAL A 121 13.70 3.96 23.52
C VAL A 121 15.04 3.41 24.02
N SER A 122 15.82 4.26 24.69
CA SER A 122 17.06 3.88 25.38
C SER A 122 16.89 4.08 26.89
N VAL A 123 17.63 3.30 27.67
CA VAL A 123 17.64 3.44 29.13
C VAL A 123 18.89 4.21 29.55
N VAL A 124 18.70 5.36 30.17
CA VAL A 124 19.76 6.14 30.82
C VAL A 124 19.79 5.80 32.31
N VAL A 125 20.97 5.48 32.83
CA VAL A 125 21.17 5.11 34.24
C VAL A 125 21.93 6.23 34.96
N ASP A 126 21.30 6.85 35.95
CA ASP A 126 21.93 7.84 36.83
C ASP A 126 21.90 7.36 38.29
N GLY A 127 23.01 6.76 38.71
CA GLY A 127 23.12 6.14 40.03
C GLY A 127 22.21 4.91 40.17
N ARG A 128 21.12 5.04 40.93
CA ARG A 128 20.10 3.98 41.10
C ARG A 128 18.88 4.16 40.22
N TYR A 129 18.71 5.36 39.65
CA TYR A 129 17.54 5.71 38.87
C TYR A 129 17.74 5.32 37.41
N HIS A 130 16.70 4.71 36.84
CA HIS A 130 16.65 4.37 35.42
C HIS A 130 15.61 5.26 34.74
N THR A 131 15.97 5.88 33.62
CA THR A 131 15.05 6.73 32.85
C THR A 131 15.01 6.24 31.41
N LEU A 132 13.80 6.00 30.88
CA LEU A 132 13.59 5.73 29.46
C LEU A 132 13.56 7.03 28.69
N GLU A 133 14.41 7.14 27.68
CA GLU A 133 14.50 8.31 26.80
C GLU A 133 14.27 7.93 25.34
N CYS A 134 13.73 8.88 24.58
CA CYS A 134 13.58 8.76 23.12
C CYS A 134 13.94 10.09 22.46
N SER A 135 14.49 10.03 21.25
CA SER A 135 14.80 11.18 20.40
C SER A 135 13.59 12.09 20.09
N CYS A 136 12.36 11.62 20.31
CA CYS A 136 11.16 12.45 20.19
C CYS A 136 10.91 13.37 21.41
N GLY A 137 11.72 13.27 22.46
CA GLY A 137 11.59 14.05 23.70
C GLY A 137 10.83 13.34 24.83
N LEU A 138 10.52 12.04 24.68
CA LEU A 138 9.99 11.24 25.79
C LEU A 138 11.06 11.04 26.85
N SER A 139 10.73 11.30 28.12
CA SER A 139 11.54 10.98 29.28
C SER A 139 10.63 10.40 30.37
N LEU A 140 10.83 9.13 30.72
CA LEU A 140 9.99 8.38 31.66
C LEU A 140 10.86 7.77 32.77
N PRO A 141 10.71 8.22 34.03
CA PRO A 141 11.43 7.62 35.14
C PRO A 141 10.85 6.22 35.43
N LEU A 142 11.71 5.20 35.39
CA LEU A 142 11.37 3.85 35.80
C LEU A 142 11.48 3.72 37.32
N PRO A 143 10.54 3.03 37.99
CA PRO A 143 10.58 2.87 39.43
C PRO A 143 11.79 2.05 39.89
N ASP A 144 12.49 2.53 40.93
CA ASP A 144 13.58 1.84 41.63
C ASP A 144 13.09 0.49 42.16
N MET A 145 13.72 -0.61 41.76
CA MET A 145 13.26 -1.94 42.12
C MET A 145 14.39 -2.84 42.61
N HIS A 146 14.07 -3.63 43.63
CA HIS A 146 14.99 -4.48 44.38
C HIS A 146 15.56 -5.69 43.61
N ASP A 147 14.97 -6.02 42.45
CA ASP A 147 15.35 -7.19 41.65
C ASP A 147 16.30 -6.76 40.52
N MET A 148 17.62 -6.86 40.79
CA MET A 148 18.70 -6.41 39.90
C MET A 148 18.96 -7.36 38.71
N ASN A 149 18.18 -8.43 38.57
CA ASN A 149 18.46 -9.50 37.61
C ASN A 149 17.73 -9.35 36.26
N GLN A 150 16.77 -8.44 36.13
CA GLN A 150 15.99 -8.26 34.89
C GLN A 150 16.27 -6.88 34.29
N ASP A 151 16.56 -6.85 32.98
CA ASP A 151 16.86 -5.64 32.25
C ASP A 151 15.68 -4.64 32.26
N PRO A 152 15.91 -3.34 32.52
CA PRO A 152 14.83 -2.35 32.61
C PRO A 152 14.00 -2.23 31.32
N LEU A 153 14.59 -2.48 30.15
CA LEU A 153 13.92 -2.41 28.86
C LEU A 153 12.99 -3.61 28.66
N THR A 154 13.44 -4.82 29.01
CA THR A 154 12.59 -6.02 29.01
C THR A 154 11.36 -5.82 29.91
N ARG A 155 11.55 -5.23 31.10
CA ARG A 155 10.44 -4.96 32.02
C ARG A 155 9.44 -3.95 31.46
N PHE A 156 9.93 -2.90 30.82
CA PHE A 156 9.06 -1.94 30.14
C PHE A 156 8.25 -2.62 29.03
N GLN A 157 8.89 -3.47 28.24
CA GLN A 157 8.23 -4.24 27.18
C GLN A 157 7.16 -5.19 27.73
N GLU A 158 7.42 -5.87 28.85
CA GLU A 158 6.46 -6.72 29.53
C GLU A 158 5.28 -5.89 30.07
N ALA A 159 5.53 -4.75 30.72
CA ALA A 159 4.48 -3.87 31.22
C ALA A 159 3.57 -3.37 30.08
N MET A 160 4.16 -2.96 28.96
CA MET A 160 3.45 -2.56 27.75
C MET A 160 2.60 -3.69 27.18
N SER A 161 3.19 -4.89 27.04
CA SER A 161 2.50 -6.08 26.53
C SER A 161 1.33 -6.47 27.42
N ASN A 162 1.52 -6.50 28.74
CA ASN A 162 0.49 -6.85 29.71
C ASN A 162 -0.71 -5.90 29.65
N VAL A 163 -0.46 -4.60 29.58
CA VAL A 163 -1.53 -3.58 29.50
C VAL A 163 -2.26 -3.67 28.17
N PHE A 164 -1.55 -3.94 27.07
CA PHE A 164 -2.15 -4.13 25.76
C PHE A 164 -3.00 -5.41 25.69
N GLU A 165 -2.50 -6.54 26.20
CA GLU A 165 -3.23 -7.81 26.25
C GLU A 165 -4.48 -7.69 27.13
N ALA A 166 -4.36 -7.04 28.30
CA ALA A 166 -5.49 -6.80 29.19
C ALA A 166 -6.58 -5.96 28.51
N HIS A 167 -6.19 -4.93 27.74
CA HIS A 167 -7.13 -4.15 26.93
C HIS A 167 -7.79 -5.00 25.84
N ARG A 168 -7.00 -5.81 25.12
CA ARG A 168 -7.47 -6.64 24.00
C ARG A 168 -8.47 -7.71 24.41
N CYS A 169 -8.48 -8.13 25.68
CA CYS A 169 -9.54 -8.98 26.22
C CYS A 169 -10.94 -8.31 26.23
N VAL A 170 -11.00 -6.98 26.14
CA VAL A 170 -12.23 -6.19 26.32
C VAL A 170 -12.57 -5.38 25.07
N CYS A 171 -11.59 -5.06 24.21
CA CYS A 171 -11.78 -4.22 23.04
C CYS A 171 -10.80 -4.57 21.90
N ASP A 172 -11.32 -4.72 20.68
CA ASP A 172 -10.55 -5.03 19.48
C ASP A 172 -9.95 -3.79 18.78
N ALA A 173 -10.24 -2.58 19.27
CA ALA A 173 -9.70 -1.35 18.70
C ALA A 173 -8.23 -1.15 19.10
N ASP A 174 -7.42 -0.55 18.22
CA ASP A 174 -6.03 -0.23 18.55
C ASP A 174 -5.96 0.95 19.54
N PRO A 175 -5.41 0.76 20.74
CA PRO A 175 -5.25 1.82 21.71
C PRO A 175 -4.07 2.75 21.38
N SER A 176 -4.07 3.94 21.99
CA SER A 176 -2.99 4.93 21.89
C SER A 176 -2.27 5.08 23.23
N PHE A 177 -1.05 5.60 23.23
CA PHE A 177 -0.32 5.89 24.46
C PHE A 177 -0.24 7.39 24.70
N ARG A 178 -0.39 7.79 25.97
CA ARG A 178 -0.28 9.19 26.41
C ARG A 178 0.54 9.28 27.68
N THR A 179 1.23 10.40 27.86
CA THR A 179 1.89 10.73 29.11
C THR A 179 1.04 11.68 29.93
N SER A 180 1.07 11.50 31.25
CA SER A 180 0.54 12.45 32.23
C SER A 180 1.63 12.79 33.24
N ILE A 181 1.52 13.96 33.84
CA ILE A 181 2.40 14.37 34.94
C ILE A 181 1.56 14.30 36.22
N GLU A 182 1.96 13.43 37.13
CA GLU A 182 1.33 13.29 38.44
C GLU A 182 2.17 14.01 39.49
N THR A 183 1.54 14.91 40.23
CA THR A 183 2.15 15.57 41.40
C THR A 183 1.74 14.80 42.65
N GLN A 184 2.69 14.07 43.23
CA GLN A 184 2.53 13.52 44.57
C GLN A 184 3.01 14.57 45.60
N ASP A 185 2.36 14.60 46.77
CA ASP A 185 2.55 15.57 47.86
C ASP A 185 4.00 16.10 47.97
N GLU A 186 4.15 17.40 47.70
CA GLU A 186 5.35 18.24 47.88
C GLU A 186 6.72 17.63 47.48
N MET A 187 7.02 17.67 46.17
CA MET A 187 8.28 18.15 45.54
C MET A 187 8.81 17.35 44.33
N VAL A 188 8.17 16.28 43.86
CA VAL A 188 8.60 15.61 42.60
C VAL A 188 7.41 15.31 41.70
N ALA A 189 7.39 15.95 40.53
CA ALA A 189 6.46 15.62 39.46
C ALA A 189 6.94 14.35 38.75
N LYS A 190 6.11 13.29 38.73
CA LYS A 190 6.44 12.04 38.04
C LYS A 190 5.69 11.97 36.71
N THR A 191 6.42 11.73 35.63
CA THR A 191 5.81 11.42 34.33
C THR A 191 5.39 9.96 34.32
N CYS A 192 4.10 9.71 34.09
CA CYS A 192 3.50 8.38 34.01
C CYS A 192 3.06 8.10 32.57
N LEU A 193 3.16 6.85 32.13
CA LEU A 193 2.71 6.42 30.79
C LEU A 193 1.38 5.69 30.92
N HIS A 194 0.42 6.02 30.05
CA HIS A 194 -0.92 5.46 30.05
C HIS A 194 -1.29 4.92 28.67
N LEU A 195 -2.00 3.80 28.66
CA LEU A 195 -2.77 3.30 27.53
C LEU A 195 -4.15 3.96 27.54
N ASP A 196 -4.50 4.61 26.45
CA ASP A 196 -5.74 5.35 26.21
C ASP A 196 -6.47 4.80 24.99
N CYS A 197 -7.66 4.27 25.19
CA CYS A 197 -8.52 3.78 24.10
C CYS A 197 -9.80 4.61 23.99
N VAL A 198 -9.93 5.33 22.87
CA VAL A 198 -11.10 6.17 22.57
C VAL A 198 -12.37 5.33 22.35
N CYS A 199 -12.24 4.08 21.93
CA CYS A 199 -13.39 3.21 21.63
C CYS A 199 -14.10 2.72 22.91
N CYS A 200 -13.34 2.22 23.88
CA CYS A 200 -13.89 1.67 25.12
C CYS A 200 -13.72 2.57 26.34
N GLY A 201 -13.02 3.70 26.20
CA GLY A 201 -12.73 4.64 27.29
C GLY A 201 -11.71 4.12 28.30
N SER A 202 -10.92 3.11 27.95
CA SER A 202 -9.93 2.54 28.86
C SER A 202 -8.76 3.50 29.06
N TRP A 203 -8.40 3.71 30.33
CA TRP A 203 -7.24 4.49 30.76
C TRP A 203 -6.43 3.65 31.76
N ILE A 204 -5.36 3.03 31.29
CA ILE A 204 -4.59 2.04 32.07
C ILE A 204 -3.16 2.53 32.22
N GLN A 205 -2.69 2.68 33.45
CA GLN A 205 -1.31 3.07 33.72
C GLN A 205 -0.36 1.92 33.39
N VAL A 206 0.71 2.23 32.68
CA VAL A 206 1.79 1.31 32.32
C VAL A 206 2.93 1.40 33.34
N ILE A 207 3.38 2.62 33.69
CA ILE A 207 4.46 2.94 34.65
C ILE A 207 4.14 4.23 35.44
#